data_AF-A0A6N8ZAE1-F1
#
_entry.id   AF-A0A6N8ZAE1-F1
#
_cell.length_a   1.000
_cell.length_b   1.000
_cell.length_c   1.000
_cell.angle_alpha   90.00
_cell.angle_beta   90.00
_cell.angle_gamma   90.00
#
_symmetry.space_group_name_H-M   'P 1'
#
loop_
_entity.id
_entity.type
_entity.pdbx_description
1 polymer ?
#
loop_
_entity_poly.entity_id
_entity_poly.type
_entity_poly.pdbx_seq_one_letter_code
_entity_poly.pdbx_strand_id
1 'polypeptide(L)'
;MGPLTLPLAGLVYLDASGLIYSVERVEPYRSLLEPMWQEAQDGNLAVVSSPVLVVEALVKPLRDGNTEIELQYRELFASNAVRLLDASYQVFEDAARLRA
;
A
#
# COMPACT_ATOMS: atom_id res chain seq x y z
N MET A 1 8.57 -18.29 6.77
CA MET A 1 7.40 -17.43 6.52
C MET A 1 6.30 -18.32 5.95
N GLY A 2 5.08 -18.24 6.48
CA GLY A 2 3.92 -18.98 5.94
C GLY A 2 3.31 -18.28 4.72
N PRO A 3 2.38 -18.92 3.99
CA PRO A 3 1.68 -18.29 2.88
C PRO A 3 0.79 -17.13 3.36
N LEU A 4 0.55 -16.17 2.48
CA LEU A 4 -0.42 -15.10 2.73
C LEU A 4 -1.83 -15.69 2.59
N THR A 5 -2.63 -15.64 3.66
CA THR A 5 -4.04 -16.05 3.61
C THR A 5 -4.88 -14.85 3.16
N LEU A 6 -5.46 -14.94 1.96
CA LEU A 6 -6.31 -13.89 1.39
C LEU A 6 -7.78 -14.25 1.51
N PRO A 7 -8.68 -13.27 1.69
CA PRO A 7 -10.11 -13.49 1.54
C PRO A 7 -10.43 -13.85 0.07
N LEU A 8 -11.53 -14.57 -0.15
CA LEU A 8 -12.01 -14.89 -1.50
C LEU A 8 -12.47 -13.66 -2.29
N ALA A 9 -12.93 -12.62 -1.58
CA ALA A 9 -13.37 -11.35 -2.14
C ALA A 9 -13.32 -10.24 -1.10
N GLY A 10 -13.29 -8.98 -1.56
CA GLY A 10 -13.48 -7.80 -0.71
C GLY A 10 -12.28 -6.86 -0.67
N LEU A 11 -12.16 -6.12 0.44
CA LEU A 11 -11.13 -5.10 0.62
C LEU A 11 -9.94 -5.68 1.40
N VAL A 12 -8.73 -5.45 0.89
CA VAL A 12 -7.49 -5.71 1.61
C VAL A 12 -6.83 -4.37 1.91
N TYR A 13 -6.69 -4.04 3.19
CA TYR A 13 -5.94 -2.84 3.59
C TYR A 13 -4.45 -3.10 3.50
N LEU A 14 -3.74 -2.27 2.75
CA LEU A 14 -2.29 -2.35 2.55
C LEU A 14 -1.57 -1.25 3.34
N ASP A 15 -0.64 -1.66 4.19
CA ASP A 15 0.28 -0.76 4.88
C ASP A 15 1.38 -0.23 3.93
N ALA A 16 2.03 0.88 4.30
CA ALA A 16 3.13 1.44 3.54
C ALA A 16 4.27 0.44 3.29
N SER A 17 4.62 -0.38 4.28
CA SER A 17 5.64 -1.41 4.12
C SER A 17 5.33 -2.37 2.98
N GLY A 18 4.08 -2.84 2.88
CA GLY A 18 3.64 -3.75 1.81
C GLY A 18 3.72 -3.13 0.42
N LEU A 19 3.33 -1.85 0.29
CA LEU A 19 3.49 -1.12 -0.96
C LEU A 19 4.97 -0.94 -1.32
N ILE A 20 5.78 -0.48 -0.37
CA ILE A 20 7.21 -0.21 -0.56
C ILE A 20 7.91 -1.48 -1.03
N TYR A 21 7.68 -2.61 -0.38
CA TYR A 21 8.30 -3.87 -0.77
C TYR A 21 7.86 -4.36 -2.15
N SER A 22 6.64 -4.03 -2.57
CA SER A 22 6.14 -4.38 -3.90
C SER A 22 6.80 -3.53 -5.00
N VAL A 23 6.90 -2.20 -4.79
CA VAL A 23 7.49 -1.26 -5.75
C VAL A 23 9.02 -1.39 -5.79
N GLU A 24 9.68 -1.35 -4.62
CA GLU A 24 11.14 -1.45 -4.50
C GLU A 24 11.66 -2.90 -4.61
N ARG A 25 10.78 -3.87 -4.89
CA ARG A 25 11.10 -5.29 -5.12
C ARG A 25 11.92 -5.95 -4.00
N VAL A 26 11.53 -5.70 -2.75
CA VAL A 26 12.23 -6.23 -1.58
C VAL A 26 11.82 -7.67 -1.28
N GLU A 27 12.75 -8.62 -1.40
CA GLU A 27 12.50 -10.02 -1.07
C GLU A 27 12.70 -10.34 0.42
N PRO A 28 11.97 -11.33 0.98
CA PRO A 28 11.03 -12.25 0.33
C PRO A 28 9.59 -11.68 0.19
N TYR A 29 9.38 -10.41 0.58
CA TYR A 29 8.05 -9.82 0.71
C TYR A 29 7.39 -9.53 -0.63
N ARG A 30 8.18 -9.18 -1.65
CA ARG A 30 7.68 -9.02 -3.02
C ARG A 30 7.04 -10.32 -3.52
N SER A 31 7.72 -11.47 -3.41
CA SER A 31 7.12 -12.75 -3.77
C SER A 31 5.94 -13.13 -2.88
N LEU A 32 5.96 -12.78 -1.60
CA LEU A 32 4.85 -13.06 -0.69
C LEU A 32 3.57 -12.28 -1.05
N LEU A 33 3.71 -11.06 -1.58
CA LEU A 33 2.59 -10.19 -1.95
C LEU A 33 2.08 -10.43 -3.37
N GLU A 34 2.80 -11.18 -4.21
CA GLU A 34 2.44 -11.46 -5.60
C GLU A 34 1.03 -12.05 -5.77
N PRO A 35 0.57 -13.03 -4.96
CA PRO A 35 -0.80 -13.53 -5.06
C PRO A 35 -1.86 -12.45 -4.80
N MET A 36 -1.62 -11.54 -3.85
CA MET A 36 -2.55 -10.45 -3.55
C MET A 36 -2.71 -9.50 -4.75
N TRP A 37 -1.59 -9.16 -5.40
CA TRP A 37 -1.61 -8.30 -6.58
C TRP A 37 -2.29 -8.98 -7.77
N GLN A 38 -2.11 -10.29 -7.94
CA GLN A 38 -2.79 -11.06 -8.99
C GLN A 38 -4.30 -11.04 -8.78
N GLU A 39 -4.77 -11.38 -7.58
CA GLU A 39 -6.20 -11.34 -7.24
C GLU A 39 -6.81 -9.94 -7.38
N ALA A 40 -6.02 -8.89 -7.12
CA ALA A 40 -6.44 -7.50 -7.32
C ALA A 40 -6.54 -7.13 -8.81
N GLN A 41 -5.61 -7.60 -9.65
CA GLN A 41 -5.65 -7.40 -11.10
C GLN A 41 -6.82 -8.14 -11.75
N ASP A 42 -7.14 -9.33 -11.24
CA ASP A 42 -8.27 -10.15 -11.69
C ASP A 42 -9.62 -9.60 -11.20
N GLY A 43 -9.61 -8.58 -10.32
CA GLY A 43 -10.80 -7.92 -9.80
C GLY A 43 -11.51 -8.68 -8.68
N ASN A 44 -10.91 -9.76 -8.18
CA ASN A 44 -11.44 -10.53 -7.05
C ASN A 44 -11.28 -9.77 -5.74
N LEU A 45 -10.20 -8.99 -5.63
CA LEU A 45 -9.91 -8.14 -4.47
C LEU A 45 -9.74 -6.68 -4.87
N ALA A 46 -10.00 -5.78 -3.92
CA ALA A 46 -9.63 -4.38 -4.04
C ALA A 46 -8.62 -4.01 -2.94
N VAL A 47 -7.45 -3.56 -3.35
CA VAL A 47 -6.42 -3.07 -2.43
C VAL A 47 -6.74 -1.64 -2.06
N VAL A 48 -6.82 -1.38 -0.75
CA VAL A 48 -7.14 -0.05 -0.20
C VAL A 48 -6.07 0.40 0.80
N SER A 49 -5.94 1.70 0.99
CA SER A 49 -5.11 2.26 2.07
C SER A 49 -5.58 3.65 2.49
N SER A 50 -4.93 4.24 3.49
CA SER A 50 -5.16 5.63 3.90
C SER A 50 -4.27 6.61 3.12
N PRO A 51 -4.62 7.90 3.02
CA PRO A 51 -3.77 8.92 2.40
C PRO A 51 -2.39 9.08 3.05
N VAL A 52 -2.21 8.62 4.30
CA VAL A 52 -0.91 8.63 5.00
C VAL A 52 0.16 7.86 4.21
N LEU A 53 -0.27 6.80 3.51
CA LEU A 53 0.57 5.97 2.63
C LEU A 53 1.40 6.78 1.64
N VAL A 54 0.82 7.84 1.06
CA VAL A 54 1.48 8.67 0.04
C VAL A 54 2.70 9.38 0.61
N VAL A 55 2.57 9.89 1.85
CA VAL A 55 3.67 10.56 2.53
C VAL A 55 4.77 9.55 2.86
N GLU A 56 4.40 8.39 3.41
CA GLU A 56 5.36 7.35 3.79
C GLU A 56 6.15 6.84 2.59
N ALA A 57 5.48 6.60 1.46
CA ALA A 57 6.11 6.07 0.24
C ALA A 57 7.03 7.09 -0.45
N LEU A 58 6.66 8.38 -0.49
CA LEU A 58 7.40 9.39 -1.27
C LEU A 58 8.55 10.06 -0.49
N VAL A 59 8.56 10.04 0.84
CA VAL A 59 9.58 10.74 1.65
C VAL A 59 11.00 10.29 1.31
N LYS A 60 11.24 8.97 1.21
CA LYS A 60 12.59 8.44 0.94
C LYS A 60 13.05 8.73 -0.50
N PRO A 61 12.28 8.42 -1.56
CA PRO A 61 12.66 8.77 -2.93
C PRO A 61 12.92 10.27 -3.14
N LEU A 62 12.09 11.15 -2.55
CA LEU A 62 12.28 12.60 -2.64
C LEU A 62 13.55 13.05 -1.91
N ARG A 63 13.82 12.50 -0.72
CA ARG A 63 15.04 12.82 0.04
C ARG A 63 16.30 12.39 -0.69
N ASP A 64 16.25 11.22 -1.32
CA ASP A 64 17.41 10.62 -2.00
C ASP A 64 17.58 11.16 -3.44
N GLY A 65 16.63 11.96 -3.93
CA GLY A 65 16.61 12.43 -5.32
C GLY A 65 16.39 11.31 -6.34
N ASN A 66 15.77 10.19 -5.91
CA ASN A 66 15.54 9.02 -6.75
C ASN A 66 14.25 9.20 -7.57
N THR A 67 14.37 9.91 -8.70
CA THR A 67 13.26 10.25 -9.59
C THR A 67 12.60 9.03 -10.24
N GLU A 68 13.34 7.93 -10.41
CA GLU A 68 12.82 6.69 -10.99
C GLU A 68 11.80 6.04 -10.05
N ILE A 69 12.17 5.81 -8.79
CA ILE A 69 11.26 5.23 -7.79
C ILE A 69 10.12 6.19 -7.46
N GLU A 70 10.39 7.51 -7.43
CA GLU A 70 9.33 8.51 -7.28
C GLU A 70 8.27 8.38 -8.37
N LEU A 71 8.68 8.27 -9.64
CA LEU A 71 7.76 8.11 -10.77
C LEU A 71 6.93 6.83 -10.64
N GLN A 72 7.54 5.71 -10.26
CA GLN A 72 6.83 4.44 -10.06
C GLN A 72 5.72 4.56 -9.00
N TYR A 73 5.99 5.21 -7.87
CA TYR A 73 4.94 5.46 -6.87
C TYR A 73 3.82 6.36 -7.42
N ARG A 74 4.16 7.42 -8.16
CA ARG A 74 3.16 8.33 -8.74
C ARG A 74 2.29 7.64 -9.77
N GLU A 75 2.86 6.83 -10.64
CA GLU A 75 2.13 6.02 -11.62
C GLU A 75 1.22 5.01 -10.90
N LEU A 76 1.70 4.37 -9.84
CA LEU A 76 0.89 3.46 -9.04
C LEU A 76 -0.30 4.18 -8.38
N PHE A 77 -0.11 5.35 -7.78
CA PHE A 77 -1.21 6.10 -7.17
C PHE A 77 -2.17 6.72 -8.20
N ALA A 78 -1.68 7.02 -9.41
CA ALA A 78 -2.52 7.43 -10.52
C ALA A 78 -3.29 6.24 -11.12
N SER A 79 -2.76 5.03 -10.98
CA SER A 79 -3.47 3.79 -11.30
C SER A 79 -4.50 3.47 -10.23
N ASN A 80 -5.55 2.75 -10.61
CA ASN A 80 -6.54 2.25 -9.64
C ASN A 80 -6.06 0.99 -8.90
N ALA A 81 -4.74 0.70 -8.88
CA ALA A 81 -4.16 -0.47 -8.22
C ALA A 81 -4.27 -0.40 -6.71
N VAL A 82 -4.22 0.81 -6.13
CA VAL A 82 -4.44 1.05 -4.70
C VAL A 82 -5.41 2.20 -4.54
N ARG A 83 -6.60 1.92 -4.00
CA ARG A 83 -7.60 2.94 -3.73
C ARG A 83 -7.36 3.57 -2.35
N LEU A 84 -7.13 4.88 -2.32
CA LEU A 84 -7.05 5.63 -1.07
C LEU A 84 -8.46 5.89 -0.52
N LEU A 85 -8.67 5.56 0.75
CA LEU A 85 -9.91 5.80 1.48
C LEU A 85 -9.77 7.05 2.33
N ASP A 86 -10.62 8.05 2.09
CA ASP A 86 -10.62 9.28 2.89
C ASP A 86 -10.90 8.96 4.37
N ALA A 87 -10.11 9.57 5.25
CA ALA A 87 -10.29 9.49 6.69
C ALA A 87 -10.63 10.88 7.23
N SER A 88 -11.66 10.96 8.06
CA SER A 88 -12.04 12.22 8.72
C SER A 88 -11.05 12.54 9.85
N TYR A 89 -11.04 13.81 10.26
CA TYR A 89 -10.27 14.24 11.44
C TYR A 89 -10.58 13.37 12.69
N GLN A 90 -11.84 12.99 12.87
CA GLN A 90 -12.27 12.15 13.99
C GLN A 90 -11.59 10.77 13.99
N VAL A 91 -11.37 10.17 12.82
CA VAL A 91 -10.67 8.87 12.72
C VAL A 91 -9.25 8.98 13.25
N PHE A 92 -8.56 10.10 12.99
CA PHE A 92 -7.21 10.33 13.49
C PHE A 92 -7.18 10.61 15.00
N GLU A 93 -8.16 11.33 15.53
CA GLU A 93 -8.35 11.49 16.99
C GLU A 93 -8.57 10.14 17.68
N ASP A 94 -9.43 9.29 17.12
CA ASP A 94 -9.71 7.95 17.67
C ASP A 94 -8.45 7.06 17.61
N ALA A 95 -7.71 7.12 16.50
CA ALA A 95 -6.43 6.42 16.38
C ALA A 95 -5.38 6.91 17.40
N ALA A 96 -5.34 8.22 17.69
CA ALA A 96 -4.48 8.77 18.73
C ALA A 96 -4.86 8.26 20.12
N ARG A 97 -6.17 8.19 20.43
CA ARG A 97 -6.69 7.64 21.70
C ARG A 97 -6.34 6.16 21.87
N LEU A 98 -6.38 5.36 20.81
CA LEU A 98 -5.99 3.95 20.86
C LEU A 98 -4.51 3.73 21.18
N ARG A 99 -3.65 4.75 20.98
CA ARG A 99 -2.21 4.69 21.23
C ARG A 99 -1.79 5.24 22.59
N ALA A 100 -2.67 5.96 23.28
CA ALA A 100 -2.41 6.56 24.60
C ALA A 100 -2.58 5.52 25.71
#